data_AF-A0A435JE14-F1
#
_entry.id   AF-A0A435JE14-F1
#
_cell.length_a   1.000
_cell.length_b   1.000
_cell.length_c   1.000
_cell.angle_alpha   90.00
_cell.angle_beta   90.00
_cell.angle_gamma   90.00
#
_symmetry.space_group_name_H-M   'P 1'
#
loop_
_entity.id
_entity.type
_entity.pdbx_description
1 polymer ?
#
loop_
_entity_poly.entity_id
_entity_poly.type
_entity_poly.pdbx_seq_one_letter_code
_entity_poly.pdbx_strand_id
1 'polypeptide(L)'
;MSAPQRHVESATPPVAILCMLSTYVCFTFLDTSSKYLVLAGISVLVVAWVRFAVHVILVGTLLRGWRQPMRFRPVNLPAHILRGAFLFGSTIFNVLALKSLQLAGTTSIYFFGPMVITALAGPLLGEWAGWRRWLAILAAFAGVLIITRPGVGVFGIGHLFALGSMLSNCFYVIMTRRMSATETSESLILFSALAPALLLLPLLPFSFSLPHDGWHWFVLLMLGVFGGVGHWLLVQAYRLATTTALAPYPYSQMVWMIISGWIVFKQFPDRWTLVGAAIIVASGLYIVHREHRLRLRSRAASDVEAEALAKKL
;
A
#
# COMPACT_ATOMS: atom_id res chain seq x y z
N MET A 1 -14.91 -27.34 -28.90
CA MET A 1 -15.28 -26.25 -27.97
C MET A 1 -14.84 -26.66 -26.57
N SER A 2 -13.71 -26.13 -26.10
CA SER A 2 -13.21 -26.37 -24.74
C SER A 2 -14.07 -25.59 -23.75
N ALA A 3 -14.72 -26.32 -22.83
CA ALA A 3 -15.49 -25.71 -21.75
C ALA A 3 -14.59 -24.76 -20.92
N PRO A 4 -15.09 -23.60 -20.47
CA PRO A 4 -14.33 -22.72 -19.59
C PRO A 4 -14.06 -23.48 -18.28
N GLN A 5 -12.76 -23.66 -17.95
CA GLN A 5 -12.34 -24.29 -16.70
C GLN A 5 -12.92 -23.51 -15.52
N ARG A 6 -13.87 -24.12 -14.81
CA ARG A 6 -14.44 -23.59 -13.57
C ARG A 6 -13.34 -23.54 -12.53
N HIS A 7 -12.81 -22.35 -12.23
CA HIS A 7 -12.00 -22.13 -11.03
C HIS A 7 -12.91 -22.35 -9.80
N VAL A 8 -12.97 -23.57 -9.30
CA VAL A 8 -13.40 -23.84 -7.93
C VAL A 8 -12.42 -23.08 -7.06
N GLU A 9 -12.90 -22.08 -6.32
CA GLU A 9 -12.06 -21.31 -5.42
C GLU A 9 -11.66 -22.27 -4.29
N SER A 10 -10.48 -22.88 -4.42
CA SER A 10 -9.88 -23.63 -3.34
C SER A 10 -9.70 -22.70 -2.15
N ALA A 11 -9.84 -23.25 -0.93
CA ALA A 11 -9.56 -22.49 0.28
C ALA A 11 -8.20 -21.81 0.14
N THR A 12 -8.14 -20.51 0.47
CA THR A 12 -6.94 -19.70 0.33
C THR A 12 -5.76 -20.44 0.95
N PRO A 13 -4.72 -20.77 0.17
CA PRO A 13 -3.64 -21.59 0.69
C PRO A 13 -2.98 -20.91 1.89
N PRO A 14 -2.70 -21.63 2.99
CA PRO A 14 -2.16 -21.04 4.22
C PRO A 14 -0.82 -20.35 3.97
N VAL A 15 -0.04 -20.82 2.99
CA VAL A 15 1.20 -20.20 2.54
C VAL A 15 0.96 -18.78 2.01
N ALA A 16 -0.12 -18.54 1.24
CA ALA A 16 -0.44 -17.20 0.74
C ALA A 16 -0.80 -16.24 1.89
N ILE A 17 -1.52 -16.74 2.89
CA ILE A 17 -1.88 -15.98 4.09
C ILE A 17 -0.61 -15.63 4.87
N LEU A 18 0.28 -16.59 5.09
CA LEU A 18 1.55 -16.37 5.79
C LEU A 18 2.44 -15.38 5.05
N CYS A 19 2.57 -15.49 3.72
CA CYS A 19 3.30 -14.50 2.91
C CYS A 19 2.69 -13.10 3.05
N MET A 20 1.36 -12.99 3.07
CA MET A 20 0.68 -11.71 3.21
C MET A 20 0.88 -11.10 4.61
N LEU A 21 0.77 -11.90 5.69
CA LEU A 21 1.02 -11.41 7.05
C LEU A 21 2.49 -10.96 7.22
N SER A 22 3.44 -11.78 6.74
CA SER A 22 4.87 -11.45 6.77
C SER A 22 5.20 -10.18 5.99
N THR A 23 4.50 -9.92 4.87
CA THR A 23 4.62 -8.66 4.12
C THR A 23 4.35 -7.46 5.01
N TYR A 24 3.25 -7.48 5.76
CA TYR A 24 2.84 -6.36 6.60
C TYR A 24 3.69 -6.20 7.87
N VAL A 25 4.31 -7.30 8.35
CA VAL A 25 5.37 -7.23 9.36
C VAL A 25 6.61 -6.52 8.79
N CYS A 26 7.07 -6.89 7.58
CA CYS A 26 8.18 -6.22 6.92
C CYS A 26 7.90 -4.72 6.69
N PHE A 27 6.70 -4.36 6.23
CA PHE A 27 6.33 -2.95 6.05
C PHE A 27 6.25 -2.20 7.38
N THR A 28 5.86 -2.87 8.46
CA THR A 28 5.94 -2.29 9.81
C THR A 28 7.37 -1.99 10.21
N PHE A 29 8.29 -2.94 10.02
CA PHE A 29 9.71 -2.70 10.30
C PHE A 29 10.30 -1.62 9.42
N LEU A 30 9.86 -1.52 8.17
CA LEU A 30 10.25 -0.46 7.26
C LEU A 30 9.84 0.92 7.80
N ASP A 31 8.58 1.11 8.18
CA ASP A 31 8.10 2.43 8.67
C ASP A 31 8.70 2.75 10.05
N THR A 32 8.84 1.74 10.90
CA THR A 32 9.49 1.86 12.22
C THR A 32 10.94 2.31 12.07
N SER A 33 11.70 1.69 11.16
CA SER A 33 13.09 2.07 10.87
C SER A 33 13.17 3.45 10.24
N SER A 34 12.25 3.78 9.33
CA SER A 34 12.17 5.11 8.70
C SER A 34 11.95 6.20 9.76
N LYS A 35 11.00 5.98 10.67
CA LYS A 35 10.75 6.91 11.79
C LYS A 35 11.97 7.03 12.70
N TYR A 36 12.59 5.92 13.06
CA TYR A 36 13.78 5.91 13.92
C TYR A 36 14.92 6.75 13.34
N LEU A 37 15.27 6.52 12.07
CA LEU A 37 16.36 7.23 11.39
C LEU A 37 16.10 8.74 11.31
N VAL A 38 14.87 9.11 11.02
CA VAL A 38 14.51 10.51 10.85
C VAL A 38 14.42 11.24 12.20
N LEU A 39 14.02 10.55 13.27
CA LEU A 39 14.13 11.09 14.64
C LEU A 39 15.59 11.19 15.11
N ALA A 40 16.48 10.34 14.60
CA ALA A 40 17.93 10.44 14.81
C ALA A 40 18.60 11.57 14.00
N GLY A 41 17.83 12.38 13.26
CA GLY A 41 18.33 13.55 12.52
C GLY A 41 18.74 13.27 11.08
N ILE A 42 18.56 12.04 10.59
CA ILE A 42 18.91 11.70 9.19
C ILE A 42 17.89 12.33 8.24
N SER A 43 18.39 12.86 7.13
CA SER A 43 17.57 13.51 6.11
C SER A 43 16.47 12.57 5.58
N VAL A 44 15.25 13.10 5.48
CA VAL A 44 14.10 12.39 4.89
C VAL A 44 14.39 11.96 3.45
N LEU A 45 15.11 12.80 2.70
CA LEU A 45 15.47 12.52 1.31
C LEU A 45 16.44 11.34 1.21
N VAL A 46 17.41 11.26 2.12
CA VAL A 46 18.37 10.13 2.18
C VAL A 46 17.64 8.84 2.54
N VAL A 47 16.79 8.85 3.57
CA VAL A 47 16.00 7.67 3.97
C VAL A 47 15.12 7.18 2.82
N ALA A 48 14.40 8.09 2.16
CA ALA A 48 13.55 7.75 1.03
C ALA A 48 14.36 7.26 -0.19
N TRP A 49 15.50 7.86 -0.49
CA TRP A 49 16.31 7.44 -1.63
C TRP A 49 16.93 6.07 -1.42
N VAL A 50 17.50 5.78 -0.25
CA VAL A 50 18.08 4.46 0.07
C VAL A 50 17.00 3.38 -0.02
N ARG A 51 15.78 3.65 0.47
CA ARG A 51 14.62 2.76 0.30
C ARG A 51 14.43 2.34 -1.15
N PHE A 52 14.38 3.30 -2.06
CA PHE A 52 14.13 3.03 -3.48
C PHE A 52 15.35 2.43 -4.19
N ALA A 53 16.56 2.90 -3.89
CA ALA A 53 17.79 2.39 -4.49
C ALA A 53 17.98 0.89 -4.18
N VAL A 54 17.83 0.49 -2.91
CA VAL A 54 17.94 -0.92 -2.52
C VAL A 54 16.81 -1.74 -3.13
N HIS A 55 15.58 -1.20 -3.21
CA HIS A 55 14.47 -1.86 -3.88
C HIS A 55 14.77 -2.11 -5.37
N VAL A 56 15.33 -1.14 -6.09
CA VAL A 56 15.75 -1.30 -7.50
C VAL A 56 16.77 -2.42 -7.64
N ILE A 57 17.78 -2.46 -6.76
CA ILE A 57 18.81 -3.50 -6.78
C ILE A 57 18.19 -4.89 -6.53
N LEU A 58 17.33 -5.02 -5.53
CA LEU A 58 16.67 -6.29 -5.20
C LEU A 58 15.76 -6.76 -6.32
N VAL A 59 14.92 -5.89 -6.88
CA VAL A 59 14.04 -6.23 -8.00
C VAL A 59 14.84 -6.59 -9.25
N GLY A 60 15.87 -5.80 -9.58
CA GLY A 60 16.73 -6.04 -10.74
C GLY A 60 17.48 -7.38 -10.67
N THR A 61 17.92 -7.76 -9.47
CA THR A 61 18.60 -9.05 -9.22
C THR A 61 17.62 -10.22 -9.19
N LEU A 62 16.51 -10.12 -8.45
CA LEU A 62 15.50 -11.19 -8.31
C LEU A 62 14.79 -11.51 -9.63
N LEU A 63 14.40 -10.48 -10.39
CA LEU A 63 13.74 -10.66 -11.68
C LEU A 63 14.73 -10.94 -12.82
N ARG A 64 16.04 -11.04 -12.52
CA ARG A 64 17.12 -11.26 -13.49
C ARG A 64 16.98 -10.33 -14.69
N GLY A 65 16.80 -9.03 -14.45
CA GLY A 65 16.47 -8.07 -15.51
C GLY A 65 17.45 -8.05 -16.68
N TRP A 66 18.70 -8.39 -16.38
CA TRP A 66 19.83 -8.56 -17.28
C TRP A 66 19.67 -9.67 -18.34
N ARG A 67 18.83 -10.68 -18.08
CA ARG A 67 18.63 -11.81 -19.01
C ARG A 67 17.55 -11.56 -20.06
N GLN A 68 16.56 -10.70 -19.76
CA GLN A 68 15.45 -10.40 -20.67
C GLN A 68 15.03 -8.92 -20.59
N PRO A 69 15.88 -7.99 -21.04
CA PRO A 69 15.64 -6.54 -20.90
C PRO A 69 14.38 -6.06 -21.64
N MET A 70 13.97 -6.78 -22.69
CA MET A 70 12.72 -6.48 -23.41
C MET A 70 11.46 -6.57 -22.54
N ARG A 71 11.45 -7.38 -21.46
CA ARG A 71 10.30 -7.47 -20.54
C ARG A 71 10.09 -6.22 -19.70
N PHE A 72 11.10 -5.37 -19.59
CA PHE A 72 11.09 -4.14 -18.79
C PHE A 72 10.89 -2.89 -19.63
N ARG A 73 10.69 -3.02 -20.95
CA ARG A 73 10.45 -1.87 -21.81
C ARG A 73 9.09 -1.24 -21.48
N PRO A 74 9.05 0.03 -21.07
CA PRO A 74 7.78 0.73 -20.86
C PRO A 74 7.15 1.06 -22.22
N VAL A 75 5.84 0.89 -22.34
CA VAL A 75 5.09 1.35 -23.52
C VAL A 75 4.87 2.85 -23.43
N ASN A 76 4.52 3.36 -22.24
CA ASN A 76 4.31 4.78 -21.98
C ASN A 76 5.21 5.31 -20.85
N LEU A 77 6.42 5.77 -21.22
CA LEU A 77 7.41 6.28 -20.27
C LEU A 77 6.91 7.47 -19.44
N PRO A 78 6.23 8.51 -20.01
CA PRO A 78 5.64 9.59 -19.21
C PRO A 78 4.68 9.11 -18.13
N ALA A 79 3.84 8.12 -18.42
CA ALA A 79 2.92 7.56 -17.43
C ALA A 79 3.65 6.87 -16.29
N HIS A 80 4.76 6.16 -16.56
CA HIS A 80 5.62 5.57 -15.52
C HIS A 80 6.30 6.62 -14.66
N ILE A 81 6.76 7.74 -15.25
CA ILE A 81 7.38 8.85 -14.51
C ILE A 81 6.35 9.50 -13.58
N LEU A 82 5.16 9.83 -14.09
CA LEU A 82 4.09 10.43 -13.29
C LEU A 82 3.61 9.49 -12.17
N ARG A 83 3.45 8.20 -12.48
CA ARG A 83 3.15 7.16 -11.48
C ARG A 83 4.25 7.08 -10.42
N GLY A 84 5.51 7.10 -10.84
CA GLY A 84 6.66 7.18 -9.95
C GLY A 84 6.63 8.42 -9.06
N ALA A 85 6.28 9.59 -9.60
CA ALA A 85 6.16 10.83 -8.84
C ALA A 85 5.09 10.74 -7.73
N PHE A 86 3.97 10.07 -7.97
CA PHE A 86 2.97 9.80 -6.93
C PHE A 86 3.49 8.87 -5.83
N LEU A 87 4.26 7.84 -6.16
CA LEU A 87 4.85 6.95 -5.16
C LEU A 87 5.99 7.63 -4.37
N PHE A 88 6.78 8.47 -5.06
CA PHE A 88 7.75 9.38 -4.46
C PHE A 88 7.07 10.30 -3.44
N GLY A 89 6.01 11.01 -3.84
CA GLY A 89 5.25 11.91 -2.97
C GLY A 89 4.64 11.16 -1.77
N SER A 90 4.04 9.99 -2.02
CA SER A 90 3.53 9.09 -0.98
C SER A 90 4.59 8.79 0.08
N THR A 91 5.80 8.45 -0.34
CA THR A 91 6.90 8.08 0.56
C THR A 91 7.45 9.28 1.33
N ILE A 92 7.70 10.40 0.65
CA ILE A 92 8.23 11.61 1.29
C ILE A 92 7.24 12.16 2.32
N PHE A 93 5.97 12.28 1.95
CA PHE A 93 4.95 12.73 2.88
C PHE A 93 4.75 11.73 4.04
N ASN A 94 4.87 10.42 3.81
CA ASN A 94 4.79 9.44 4.89
C ASN A 94 5.90 9.67 5.92
N VAL A 95 7.14 9.77 5.47
CA VAL A 95 8.30 9.95 6.35
C VAL A 95 8.25 11.31 7.06
N LEU A 96 7.78 12.37 6.39
CA LEU A 96 7.52 13.67 7.02
C LEU A 96 6.41 13.60 8.08
N ALA A 97 5.35 12.81 7.85
CA ALA A 97 4.31 12.58 8.84
C ALA A 97 4.88 11.85 10.07
N LEU A 98 5.70 10.83 9.87
CA LEU A 98 6.33 10.04 10.93
C LEU A 98 7.26 10.84 11.86
N LYS A 99 7.78 11.99 11.41
CA LYS A 99 8.52 12.93 12.27
C LYS A 99 7.71 13.44 13.46
N SER A 100 6.41 13.63 13.26
CA SER A 100 5.56 14.32 14.23
C SER A 100 4.42 13.46 14.74
N LEU A 101 4.00 12.44 13.98
CA LEU A 101 2.91 11.55 14.35
C LEU A 101 3.40 10.20 14.87
N GLN A 102 2.57 9.57 15.69
CA GLN A 102 2.74 8.17 16.10
C GLN A 102 2.54 7.23 14.89
N LEU A 103 3.21 6.07 14.88
CA LEU A 103 3.09 5.09 13.80
C LEU A 103 1.64 4.67 13.58
N ALA A 104 0.93 4.32 14.67
CA ALA A 104 -0.47 3.93 14.62
C ALA A 104 -1.35 5.03 13.99
N GLY A 105 -1.19 6.28 14.40
CA GLY A 105 -1.96 7.40 13.84
C GLY A 105 -1.75 7.59 12.33
N THR A 106 -0.48 7.60 11.90
CA THR A 106 -0.12 7.71 10.48
C THR A 106 -0.70 6.57 9.65
N THR A 107 -0.51 5.33 10.10
CA THR A 107 -1.01 4.15 9.39
C THR A 107 -2.53 4.08 9.38
N SER A 108 -3.20 4.53 10.44
CA SER A 108 -4.66 4.59 10.49
C SER A 108 -5.23 5.52 9.42
N ILE A 109 -4.66 6.71 9.28
CA ILE A 109 -5.04 7.65 8.22
C ILE A 109 -4.73 7.04 6.86
N TYR A 110 -3.59 6.38 6.70
CA TYR A 110 -3.21 5.73 5.45
C TYR A 110 -4.21 4.63 5.03
N PHE A 111 -4.79 3.90 5.98
CA PHE A 111 -5.82 2.88 5.74
C PHE A 111 -7.18 3.44 5.33
N PHE A 112 -7.38 4.76 5.31
CA PHE A 112 -8.50 5.38 4.63
C PHE A 112 -8.34 5.36 3.08
N GLY A 113 -7.13 5.07 2.59
CA GLY A 113 -6.82 5.02 1.15
C GLY A 113 -7.76 4.16 0.28
N PRO A 114 -8.12 2.92 0.64
CA PRO A 114 -9.06 2.11 -0.14
C PRO A 114 -10.43 2.76 -0.34
N MET A 115 -10.93 3.49 0.66
CA MET A 115 -12.19 4.24 0.59
C MET A 115 -12.06 5.42 -0.38
N VAL A 116 -10.93 6.13 -0.33
CA VAL A 116 -10.62 7.22 -1.25
C VAL A 116 -10.47 6.71 -2.68
N ILE A 117 -9.78 5.59 -2.89
CA ILE A 117 -9.70 4.93 -4.21
C ILE A 117 -11.10 4.59 -4.71
N THR A 118 -11.96 4.04 -3.85
CA THR A 118 -13.36 3.72 -4.21
C THR A 118 -14.14 4.97 -4.60
N ALA A 119 -13.94 6.10 -3.92
CA ALA A 119 -14.58 7.38 -4.25
C ALA A 119 -14.06 7.95 -5.58
N LEU A 120 -12.74 7.88 -5.81
CA LEU A 120 -12.08 8.39 -7.02
C LEU A 120 -12.30 7.49 -8.25
N ALA A 121 -12.62 6.22 -8.07
CA ALA A 121 -12.87 5.28 -9.17
C ALA A 121 -14.04 5.71 -10.06
N GLY A 122 -15.06 6.37 -9.53
CA GLY A 122 -16.18 6.93 -10.30
C GLY A 122 -15.72 7.90 -11.39
N PRO A 123 -15.15 9.06 -11.03
CA PRO A 123 -14.72 10.05 -12.03
C PRO A 123 -13.50 9.62 -12.86
N LEU A 124 -12.55 8.85 -12.31
CA LEU A 124 -11.30 8.52 -13.03
C LEU A 124 -11.40 7.24 -13.88
N LEU A 125 -12.25 6.28 -13.50
CA LEU A 125 -12.39 4.98 -14.16
C LEU A 125 -13.80 4.72 -14.71
N GLY A 126 -14.79 5.57 -14.40
CA GLY A 126 -16.19 5.33 -14.72
C GLY A 126 -16.90 4.35 -13.77
N GLU A 127 -16.24 3.94 -12.69
CA GLU A 127 -16.73 2.90 -11.77
C GLU A 127 -17.39 3.51 -10.54
N TRP A 128 -18.66 3.90 -10.67
CA TRP A 128 -19.37 4.59 -9.59
C TRP A 128 -19.70 3.67 -8.40
N ALA A 129 -19.43 4.19 -7.19
CA ALA A 129 -19.76 3.51 -5.95
C ALA A 129 -21.25 3.68 -5.61
N GLY A 130 -21.96 2.58 -5.31
CA GLY A 130 -23.35 2.64 -4.84
C GLY A 130 -23.48 3.24 -3.43
N TRP A 131 -24.69 3.66 -3.04
CA TRP A 131 -24.97 4.41 -1.79
C TRP A 131 -24.39 3.78 -0.51
N ARG A 132 -24.46 2.45 -0.38
CA ARG A 132 -23.91 1.74 0.80
C ARG A 132 -22.38 1.78 0.87
N ARG A 133 -21.67 1.90 -0.26
CA ARG A 133 -20.21 2.13 -0.27
C ARG A 133 -19.92 3.56 0.18
N TRP A 134 -20.71 4.53 -0.27
CA TRP A 134 -20.63 5.91 0.21
C TRP A 134 -20.83 6.02 1.72
N LEU A 135 -21.79 5.30 2.30
CA LEU A 135 -21.93 5.25 3.76
C LEU A 135 -20.67 4.74 4.47
N ALA A 136 -20.04 3.69 3.95
CA ALA A 136 -18.79 3.17 4.52
C ALA A 136 -17.62 4.17 4.36
N ILE A 137 -17.59 4.90 3.23
CA ILE A 137 -16.60 5.98 3.01
C ILE A 137 -16.81 7.12 4.02
N LEU A 138 -18.06 7.56 4.23
CA LEU A 138 -18.38 8.61 5.20
C LEU A 138 -18.07 8.17 6.64
N ALA A 139 -18.37 6.92 7.00
CA ALA A 139 -18.02 6.36 8.31
C ALA A 139 -16.50 6.34 8.52
N ALA A 140 -15.74 5.86 7.53
CA ALA A 140 -14.27 5.87 7.59
C ALA A 140 -13.70 7.29 7.65
N PHE A 141 -14.30 8.24 6.94
CA PHE A 141 -13.93 9.65 7.01
C PHE A 141 -14.16 10.23 8.41
N ALA A 142 -15.28 9.90 9.07
CA ALA A 142 -15.49 10.25 10.47
C ALA A 142 -14.40 9.66 11.38
N GLY A 143 -13.95 8.43 11.11
CA GLY A 143 -12.79 7.83 11.77
C GLY A 143 -11.52 8.68 11.62
N VAL A 144 -11.23 9.19 10.42
CA VAL A 144 -10.10 10.11 10.17
C VAL A 144 -10.26 11.42 10.95
N LEU A 145 -11.46 12.00 11.01
CA LEU A 145 -11.73 13.20 11.81
C LEU A 145 -11.51 12.98 13.31
N ILE A 146 -11.88 11.81 13.83
CA ILE A 146 -11.64 11.42 15.23
C ILE A 146 -10.15 11.32 15.56
N ILE A 147 -9.34 10.80 14.62
CA ILE A 147 -7.88 10.70 14.80
C ILE A 147 -7.24 12.08 14.74
N THR A 148 -7.58 12.85 13.70
CA THR A 148 -6.96 14.14 13.38
C THR A 148 -7.41 15.28 14.30
N ARG A 149 -8.60 15.18 14.89
CA ARG A 149 -9.24 16.16 15.79
C ARG A 149 -8.99 17.61 15.36
N PRO A 150 -9.50 18.02 14.19
CA PRO A 150 -9.38 19.41 13.76
C PRO A 150 -10.03 20.35 14.78
N GLY A 151 -9.38 21.48 15.07
CA GLY A 151 -9.93 22.54 15.92
C GLY A 151 -9.60 22.46 17.41
N VAL A 152 -9.01 21.37 17.91
CA VAL A 152 -8.62 21.22 19.34
C VAL A 152 -7.10 21.34 19.58
N GLY A 153 -6.38 21.98 18.67
CA GLY A 153 -4.91 22.19 18.77
C GLY A 153 -4.03 20.97 18.49
N VAL A 154 -4.62 19.78 18.30
CA VAL A 154 -3.90 18.53 17.98
C VAL A 154 -3.61 18.41 16.48
N PHE A 155 -4.45 19.02 15.64
CA PHE A 155 -4.24 19.05 14.20
C PHE A 155 -3.02 19.91 13.85
N GLY A 156 -2.12 19.35 13.05
CA GLY A 156 -0.85 19.97 12.73
C GLY A 156 -0.31 19.44 11.41
N ILE A 157 0.83 19.96 10.97
CA ILE A 157 1.40 19.69 9.64
C ILE A 157 1.63 18.19 9.39
N GLY A 158 1.92 17.39 10.42
CA GLY A 158 2.05 15.94 10.33
C GLY A 158 0.81 15.25 9.77
N HIS A 159 -0.39 15.72 10.13
CA HIS A 159 -1.66 15.17 9.65
C HIS A 159 -1.88 15.50 8.16
N LEU A 160 -1.48 16.70 7.73
CA LEU A 160 -1.51 17.08 6.31
C LEU A 160 -0.56 16.21 5.50
N PHE A 161 0.63 15.91 6.02
CA PHE A 161 1.55 14.98 5.38
C PHE A 161 1.00 13.55 5.35
N ALA A 162 0.36 13.05 6.41
CA ALA A 162 -0.26 11.72 6.39
C ALA A 162 -1.37 11.62 5.32
N LEU A 163 -2.23 12.64 5.22
CA LEU A 163 -3.28 12.72 4.21
C LEU A 163 -2.70 12.86 2.79
N GLY A 164 -1.67 13.71 2.62
CA GLY A 164 -0.97 13.87 1.35
C GLY A 164 -0.27 12.58 0.90
N SER A 165 0.29 11.83 1.84
CA SER A 165 0.87 10.50 1.58
C SER A 165 -0.18 9.53 1.07
N MET A 166 -1.31 9.41 1.80
CA MET A 166 -2.44 8.56 1.43
C MET A 166 -3.01 8.94 0.05
N LEU A 167 -3.25 10.23 -0.21
CA LEU A 167 -3.78 10.71 -1.50
C LEU A 167 -2.82 10.42 -2.65
N SER A 168 -1.52 10.71 -2.47
CA SER A 168 -0.50 10.39 -3.47
C SER A 168 -0.49 8.88 -3.77
N ASN A 169 -0.61 8.04 -2.74
CA ASN A 169 -0.72 6.60 -2.93
C ASN A 169 -2.00 6.19 -3.68
N CYS A 170 -3.14 6.86 -3.44
CA CYS A 170 -4.38 6.57 -4.16
C CYS A 170 -4.22 6.82 -5.67
N PHE A 171 -3.61 7.94 -6.06
CA PHE A 171 -3.30 8.21 -7.46
C PHE A 171 -2.33 7.20 -8.06
N TYR A 172 -1.29 6.81 -7.32
CA TYR A 172 -0.38 5.74 -7.72
C TYR A 172 -1.13 4.43 -8.00
N VAL A 173 -2.03 4.00 -7.10
CA VAL A 173 -2.80 2.75 -7.24
C VAL A 173 -3.76 2.84 -8.43
N ILE A 174 -4.50 3.94 -8.59
CA ILE A 174 -5.42 4.13 -9.72
C ILE A 174 -4.66 4.12 -11.06
N MET A 175 -3.53 4.82 -11.14
CA MET A 175 -2.69 4.83 -12.33
C MET A 175 -2.15 3.43 -12.63
N THR A 176 -1.69 2.70 -11.61
CA THR A 176 -1.25 1.31 -11.74
C THR A 176 -2.35 0.43 -12.35
N ARG A 177 -3.60 0.57 -11.88
CA ARG A 177 -4.75 -0.18 -12.39
C ARG A 177 -5.08 0.15 -13.83
N ARG A 178 -4.93 1.41 -14.26
CA ARG A 178 -5.10 1.79 -15.68
C ARG A 178 -3.98 1.23 -16.56
N MET A 179 -2.74 1.28 -16.08
CA MET A 179 -1.56 0.85 -16.83
C MET A 179 -1.41 -0.68 -16.89
N SER A 180 -1.93 -1.43 -15.93
CA SER A 180 -1.83 -2.90 -15.91
C SER A 180 -2.51 -3.60 -17.09
N ALA A 181 -3.37 -2.90 -17.84
CA ALA A 181 -3.97 -3.43 -19.07
C ALA A 181 -3.02 -3.38 -20.27
N THR A 182 -2.00 -2.50 -20.25
CA THR A 182 -1.12 -2.22 -21.40
C THR A 182 0.35 -2.50 -21.11
N GLU A 183 0.77 -2.47 -19.85
CA GLU A 183 2.15 -2.61 -19.41
C GLU A 183 2.42 -4.00 -18.79
N THR A 184 3.67 -4.46 -18.86
CA THR A 184 4.09 -5.71 -18.20
C THR A 184 4.21 -5.52 -16.69
N SER A 185 4.01 -6.61 -15.92
CA SER A 185 4.15 -6.58 -14.46
C SER A 185 5.57 -6.23 -14.04
N GLU A 186 6.57 -6.72 -14.78
CA GLU A 186 7.99 -6.45 -14.55
C GLU A 186 8.34 -4.97 -14.77
N SER A 187 7.82 -4.36 -15.83
CA SER A 187 7.96 -2.91 -16.10
C SER A 187 7.34 -2.10 -14.97
N LEU A 188 6.10 -2.44 -14.57
CA LEU A 188 5.40 -1.73 -13.49
C LEU A 188 6.14 -1.79 -12.16
N ILE A 189 6.74 -2.93 -11.79
CA ILE A 189 7.49 -3.07 -10.53
C ILE A 189 8.81 -2.30 -10.61
N LEU A 190 9.59 -2.45 -11.69
CA LEU A 190 10.89 -1.78 -11.82
C LEU A 190 10.75 -0.25 -11.80
N PHE A 191 9.86 0.31 -12.62
CA PHE A 191 9.67 1.76 -12.70
C PHE A 191 9.05 2.34 -11.43
N SER A 192 8.34 1.55 -10.62
CA SER A 192 7.87 2.01 -9.30
C SER A 192 9.00 2.32 -8.34
N ALA A 193 10.16 1.69 -8.49
CA ALA A 193 11.33 2.00 -7.66
C ALA A 193 12.32 2.92 -8.39
N LEU A 194 12.50 2.72 -9.70
CA LEU A 194 13.46 3.46 -10.50
C LEU A 194 13.09 4.93 -10.66
N ALA A 195 11.83 5.24 -11.00
CA ALA A 195 11.42 6.63 -11.21
C ALA A 195 11.57 7.48 -9.93
N PRO A 196 11.09 7.06 -8.74
CA PRO A 196 11.37 7.77 -7.50
C PRO A 196 12.86 7.91 -7.17
N ALA A 197 13.67 6.86 -7.38
CA ALA A 197 15.10 6.91 -7.12
C ALA A 197 15.80 7.98 -7.98
N LEU A 198 15.44 8.08 -9.25
CA LEU A 198 15.97 9.09 -10.17
C LEU A 198 15.46 10.49 -9.86
N LEU A 199 14.18 10.64 -9.48
CA LEU A 199 13.61 11.93 -9.08
C LEU A 199 14.24 12.47 -7.78
N LEU A 200 14.64 11.58 -6.87
CA LEU A 200 15.29 11.93 -5.61
C LEU A 200 16.79 12.24 -5.76
N LEU A 201 17.46 11.62 -6.72
CA LEU A 201 18.91 11.74 -6.91
C LEU A 201 19.40 13.21 -6.96
N PRO A 202 18.81 14.14 -7.76
CA PRO A 202 19.27 15.53 -7.81
C PRO A 202 18.97 16.31 -6.51
N LEU A 203 18.08 15.81 -5.66
CA LEU A 203 17.72 16.45 -4.39
C LEU A 203 18.67 16.05 -3.25
N LEU A 204 19.43 14.95 -3.40
CA LEU A 204 20.34 14.47 -2.36
C LEU A 204 21.42 15.47 -1.94
N PRO A 205 22.13 16.16 -2.85
CA PRO A 205 23.21 17.08 -2.48
C PRO A 205 22.75 18.22 -1.56
N PHE A 206 21.48 18.62 -1.65
CA PHE A 206 20.89 19.67 -0.81
C PHE A 206 20.57 19.20 0.61
N SER A 207 20.83 17.93 0.94
CA SER A 207 20.41 17.29 2.18
C SER A 207 21.50 16.45 2.82
N PHE A 208 22.74 16.96 2.78
CA PHE A 208 23.95 16.34 3.30
C PHE A 208 23.89 16.18 4.84
N SER A 209 23.13 15.20 5.30
CA SER A 209 23.21 14.63 6.65
C SER A 209 23.36 13.12 6.52
N LEU A 210 24.57 12.70 6.16
CA LEU A 210 24.94 11.29 6.16
C LEU A 210 25.08 10.80 7.61
N PRO A 211 24.70 9.55 7.91
CA PRO A 211 24.88 9.02 9.25
C PRO A 211 26.36 8.95 9.62
N HIS A 212 26.67 9.41 10.83
CA HIS A 212 28.03 9.33 11.39
C HIS A 212 28.33 7.95 11.98
N ASP A 213 27.31 7.19 12.40
CA ASP A 213 27.45 5.89 13.06
C ASP A 213 27.18 4.72 12.11
N GLY A 214 27.95 3.64 12.25
CA GLY A 214 27.75 2.38 11.51
C GLY A 214 26.39 1.73 11.78
N TRP A 215 25.81 1.94 12.97
CA TRP A 215 24.47 1.45 13.30
C TRP A 215 23.38 2.06 12.42
N HIS A 216 23.45 3.37 12.18
CA HIS A 216 22.49 4.05 11.31
C HIS A 216 22.59 3.60 9.85
N TRP A 217 23.80 3.31 9.38
CA TRP A 217 24.02 2.68 8.07
C TRP A 217 23.40 1.28 7.99
N PHE A 218 23.58 0.46 9.04
CA PHE A 218 22.94 -0.85 9.12
C PHE A 218 21.41 -0.75 9.05
N VAL A 219 20.80 0.15 9.83
CA VAL A 219 19.34 0.36 9.81
C VAL A 219 18.85 0.90 8.45
N LEU A 220 19.61 1.78 7.79
CA LEU A 220 19.32 2.26 6.44
C LEU A 220 19.33 1.14 5.40
N LEU A 221 20.30 0.23 5.47
CA LEU A 221 20.35 -0.93 4.57
C LEU A 221 19.19 -1.90 4.84
N MET A 222 18.89 -2.17 6.11
CA MET A 222 17.78 -3.02 6.51
C MET A 222 16.42 -2.47 6.05
N LEU A 223 16.25 -1.15 6.00
CA LEU A 223 15.05 -0.51 5.47
C LEU A 223 14.77 -0.93 4.02
N GLY A 224 15.81 -0.93 3.19
CA GLY A 224 15.75 -1.40 1.82
C GLY A 224 15.44 -2.90 1.72
N VAL A 225 16.05 -3.71 2.59
CA VAL A 225 15.78 -5.16 2.68
C VAL A 225 14.33 -5.44 3.07
N PHE A 226 13.80 -4.80 4.11
CA PHE A 226 12.40 -4.96 4.51
C PHE A 226 11.44 -4.53 3.39
N GLY A 227 11.78 -3.47 2.66
CA GLY A 227 11.02 -3.02 1.50
C GLY A 227 11.01 -4.07 0.39
N GLY A 228 12.19 -4.51 -0.06
CA GLY A 228 12.31 -5.46 -1.15
C GLY A 228 11.74 -6.85 -0.81
N VAL A 229 12.08 -7.39 0.37
CA VAL A 229 11.54 -8.68 0.85
C VAL A 229 10.02 -8.59 1.05
N GLY A 230 9.53 -7.51 1.65
CA GLY A 230 8.09 -7.29 1.84
C GLY A 230 7.34 -7.25 0.51
N HIS A 231 7.83 -6.50 -0.47
CA HIS A 231 7.23 -6.46 -1.80
C HIS A 231 7.34 -7.80 -2.55
N TRP A 232 8.44 -8.53 -2.39
CA TRP A 232 8.58 -9.87 -2.95
C TRP A 232 7.56 -10.85 -2.36
N LEU A 233 7.42 -10.88 -1.03
CA LEU A 233 6.40 -11.69 -0.34
C LEU A 233 4.98 -11.31 -0.78
N LEU A 234 4.72 -10.01 -0.98
CA LEU A 234 3.44 -9.51 -1.49
C LEU A 234 3.12 -10.08 -2.87
N VAL A 235 4.09 -10.06 -3.78
CA VAL A 235 3.94 -10.63 -5.13
C VAL A 235 3.69 -12.14 -5.04
N GLN A 236 4.43 -12.86 -4.19
CA GLN A 236 4.26 -14.29 -4.02
C GLN A 236 2.87 -14.63 -3.44
N ALA A 237 2.37 -13.84 -2.48
CA ALA A 237 1.03 -13.98 -1.95
C ALA A 237 -0.04 -13.85 -3.05
N TYR A 238 0.05 -12.82 -3.89
CA TYR A 238 -0.88 -12.64 -5.03
C TYR A 238 -0.73 -13.66 -6.16
N ARG A 239 0.42 -14.35 -6.26
CA ARG A 239 0.57 -15.49 -7.18
C ARG A 239 -0.13 -16.76 -6.68
N LEU A 240 -0.32 -16.89 -5.37
CA LEU A 240 -0.89 -18.07 -4.73
C LEU A 240 -2.39 -17.93 -4.42
N ALA A 241 -2.91 -16.71 -4.32
CA ALA A 241 -4.30 -16.46 -3.98
C ALA A 241 -4.85 -15.18 -4.63
N THR A 242 -6.18 -15.13 -4.78
CA THR A 242 -6.87 -13.99 -5.39
C THR A 242 -6.76 -12.73 -4.51
N THR A 243 -6.77 -11.54 -5.14
CA THR A 243 -6.73 -10.26 -4.42
C THR A 243 -7.88 -10.13 -3.42
N THR A 244 -9.05 -10.67 -3.75
CA THR A 244 -10.23 -10.63 -2.86
C THR A 244 -10.06 -11.54 -1.65
N ALA A 245 -9.48 -12.73 -1.82
CA ALA A 245 -9.18 -13.63 -0.71
C ALA A 245 -8.17 -13.01 0.28
N LEU A 246 -7.22 -12.22 -0.24
CA LEU A 246 -6.18 -11.61 0.57
C LEU A 246 -6.50 -10.20 1.09
N ALA A 247 -7.62 -9.60 0.66
CA ALA A 247 -8.03 -8.24 0.99
C ALA A 247 -8.16 -7.89 2.50
N PRO A 248 -8.47 -8.81 3.45
CA PRO A 248 -8.57 -8.44 4.86
C PRO A 248 -7.22 -8.42 5.61
N TYR A 249 -6.21 -9.15 5.13
CA TYR A 249 -4.92 -9.24 5.83
C TYR A 249 -4.10 -7.95 5.91
N PRO A 250 -4.20 -6.97 4.98
CA PRO A 250 -3.55 -5.67 5.13
C PRO A 250 -3.84 -4.98 6.45
N TYR A 251 -5.06 -5.08 6.96
CA TYR A 251 -5.44 -4.44 8.22
C TYR A 251 -4.68 -4.99 9.44
N SER A 252 -4.06 -6.17 9.34
CA SER A 252 -3.18 -6.70 10.39
C SER A 252 -1.97 -5.80 10.65
N GLN A 253 -1.50 -5.04 9.65
CA GLN A 253 -0.40 -4.08 9.79
C GLN A 253 -0.65 -3.09 10.94
N MET A 254 -1.91 -2.72 11.16
CA MET A 254 -2.28 -1.77 12.21
C MET A 254 -1.91 -2.28 13.61
N VAL A 255 -2.08 -3.58 13.86
CA VAL A 255 -1.68 -4.22 15.12
C VAL A 255 -0.17 -4.16 15.29
N TRP A 256 0.57 -4.48 14.24
CA TRP A 256 2.04 -4.43 14.24
C TRP A 256 2.58 -3.02 14.44
N MET A 257 1.93 -1.99 13.88
CA MET A 257 2.30 -0.58 14.07
C MET A 257 2.06 -0.08 15.50
N ILE A 258 1.02 -0.58 16.18
CA ILE A 258 0.78 -0.28 17.59
C ILE A 258 1.88 -0.92 18.44
N ILE A 259 2.18 -2.19 18.19
CA ILE A 259 3.23 -2.94 18.90
C ILE A 259 4.60 -2.28 18.70
N SER A 260 4.99 -1.97 17.47
CA SER A 260 6.30 -1.35 17.20
C SER A 260 6.36 0.08 17.73
N GLY A 261 5.28 0.84 17.62
CA GLY A 261 5.12 2.16 18.25
C GLY A 261 5.38 2.14 19.76
N TRP A 262 4.79 1.16 20.44
CA TRP A 262 4.93 1.02 21.89
C TRP A 262 6.32 0.50 22.30
N ILE A 263 6.85 -0.52 21.62
CA ILE A 263 8.14 -1.12 21.99
C ILE A 263 9.29 -0.16 21.73
N VAL A 264 9.36 0.43 20.53
CA VAL A 264 10.51 1.21 20.04
C VAL A 264 10.44 2.66 20.51
N PHE A 265 9.27 3.29 20.43
CA PHE A 265 9.12 4.72 20.71
C PHE A 265 8.46 5.01 22.07
N LYS A 266 8.07 3.97 22.83
CA LYS A 266 7.28 4.11 24.06
C LYS A 266 5.99 4.92 23.85
N GLN A 267 5.45 4.87 22.63
CA GLN A 267 4.27 5.61 22.20
C GLN A 267 3.10 4.64 22.06
N PHE A 268 2.29 4.53 23.11
CA PHE A 268 1.00 3.84 22.99
C PHE A 268 -0.04 4.79 22.38
N PRO A 269 -0.88 4.33 21.43
CA PRO A 269 -1.93 5.16 20.85
C PRO A 269 -2.97 5.54 21.89
N ASP A 270 -3.45 6.78 21.82
CA ASP A 270 -4.53 7.21 22.70
C ASP A 270 -5.89 6.62 22.30
N ARG A 271 -6.88 6.78 23.20
CA ARG A 271 -8.22 6.20 23.06
C ARG A 271 -8.89 6.61 21.75
N TRP A 272 -8.73 7.86 21.33
CA TRP A 272 -9.34 8.37 20.11
C TRP A 272 -8.67 7.82 18.86
N THR A 273 -7.35 7.66 18.88
CA THR A 273 -6.62 7.00 17.78
C THR A 273 -7.10 5.56 17.62
N LEU A 274 -7.29 4.83 18.73
CA LEU A 274 -7.85 3.48 18.71
C LEU A 274 -9.30 3.43 18.20
N VAL A 275 -10.16 4.35 18.64
CA VAL A 275 -11.56 4.42 18.18
C VAL A 275 -11.63 4.75 16.69
N GLY A 276 -10.91 5.77 16.23
CA GLY A 276 -10.88 6.13 14.81
C GLY A 276 -10.29 5.02 13.94
N ALA A 277 -9.19 4.40 14.40
CA ALA A 277 -8.60 3.23 13.77
C ALA A 277 -9.61 2.08 13.60
N ALA A 278 -10.33 1.73 14.67
CA ALA A 278 -11.34 0.68 14.65
C ALA A 278 -12.47 0.98 13.66
N ILE A 279 -12.94 2.24 13.58
CA ILE A 279 -13.96 2.66 12.61
C ILE A 279 -13.46 2.51 11.17
N ILE A 280 -12.21 2.92 10.88
CA ILE A 280 -11.62 2.81 9.55
C ILE A 280 -11.48 1.33 9.15
N VAL A 281 -10.93 0.49 10.02
CA VAL A 281 -10.77 -0.95 9.77
C VAL A 281 -12.12 -1.62 9.57
N ALA A 282 -13.10 -1.36 10.44
CA ALA A 282 -14.43 -1.93 10.33
C ALA A 282 -15.11 -1.54 9.01
N SER A 283 -14.99 -0.28 8.60
CA SER A 283 -15.53 0.21 7.33
C SER A 283 -14.85 -0.45 6.13
N GLY A 284 -13.54 -0.64 6.21
CA GLY A 284 -12.75 -1.28 5.16
C GLY A 284 -13.08 -2.76 5.00
N LEU A 285 -13.11 -3.49 6.13
CA LEU A 285 -13.53 -4.89 6.17
C LEU A 285 -14.99 -5.06 5.71
N TYR A 286 -15.88 -4.13 6.04
CA TYR A 286 -17.26 -4.15 5.56
C TYR A 286 -17.34 -4.04 4.03
N ILE A 287 -16.58 -3.13 3.42
CA ILE A 287 -16.52 -3.00 1.95
C ILE A 287 -16.01 -4.31 1.32
N VAL A 288 -14.91 -4.86 1.86
CA VAL A 288 -14.31 -6.12 1.38
C VAL A 288 -15.29 -7.29 1.49
N HIS A 289 -15.89 -7.47 2.67
CA HIS A 289 -16.86 -8.54 2.92
C HIS A 289 -18.05 -8.46 1.99
N ARG A 290 -18.55 -7.24 1.73
CA ARG A 290 -19.69 -7.04 0.86
C ARG A 290 -19.35 -7.28 -0.61
N GLU A 291 -18.18 -6.86 -1.08
CA GLU A 291 -17.74 -7.15 -2.44
C GLU A 291 -17.63 -8.65 -2.66
N HIS A 292 -17.08 -9.37 -1.69
CA HIS A 292 -17.03 -10.83 -1.71
C HIS A 292 -18.44 -11.45 -1.81
N ARG A 293 -19.40 -11.02 -0.98
CA ARG A 293 -20.78 -11.53 -1.05
C ARG A 293 -21.49 -11.22 -2.37
N LEU A 294 -21.27 -10.05 -2.96
CA LEU A 294 -21.90 -9.68 -4.23
C LEU A 294 -21.38 -10.56 -5.37
N ARG A 295 -20.08 -10.88 -5.40
CA ARG A 295 -19.50 -11.80 -6.39
C ARG A 295 -20.02 -13.23 -6.25
N LEU A 296 -20.16 -13.72 -5.03
CA LEU A 296 -20.76 -15.04 -4.79
C LEU A 296 -22.19 -15.11 -5.32
N ARG A 297 -22.98 -14.05 -5.11
CA ARG A 297 -24.36 -13.97 -5.62
C ARG A 297 -24.44 -13.88 -7.14
N SER A 298 -23.61 -13.06 -7.78
CA SER A 298 -23.59 -12.97 -9.25
C SER A 298 -23.18 -14.29 -9.89
N ARG A 299 -22.23 -15.02 -9.27
CA ARG A 299 -21.80 -16.33 -9.74
C ARG A 299 -22.88 -17.40 -9.58
N ALA A 300 -23.54 -17.43 -8.42
CA ALA A 300 -24.68 -18.34 -8.22
C ALA A 300 -25.80 -18.09 -9.23
N ALA A 301 -26.08 -16.83 -9.57
CA ALA A 301 -27.06 -16.49 -10.60
C ALA A 301 -26.63 -16.97 -11.99
N SER A 302 -25.35 -16.79 -12.37
CA SER A 302 -24.85 -17.29 -13.66
C SER A 302 -24.83 -18.83 -13.74
N ASP A 303 -24.55 -19.51 -12.63
CA ASP A 303 -24.54 -20.97 -12.58
C ASP A 303 -25.96 -21.54 -12.76
N VAL A 304 -26.95 -20.92 -12.12
CA VAL A 304 -28.38 -21.26 -12.30
C VAL A 304 -28.86 -21.01 -13.73
N GLU A 305 -28.46 -19.90 -14.34
CA GLU A 305 -28.82 -19.59 -15.74
C GLU A 305 -28.18 -20.58 -16.73
N ALA A 306 -26.92 -20.95 -16.52
CA ALA A 306 -26.24 -21.96 -17.32
C ALA A 306 -26.87 -23.36 -17.19
N GLU A 307 -27.29 -23.74 -15.97
CA GLU A 307 -27.99 -25.00 -15.72
C GLU A 307 -29.39 -25.01 -16.38
N ALA A 308 -30.11 -23.89 -16.32
CA ALA A 308 -31.40 -23.73 -16.99
C ALA A 308 -31.28 -23.80 -18.53
N LEU A 309 -30.20 -23.26 -19.10
CA LEU A 309 -29.91 -23.36 -20.54
C LEU A 309 -29.56 -24.80 -20.95
N ALA A 310 -28.73 -25.47 -20.16
CA ALA A 310 -28.33 -26.85 -20.41
C ALA A 310 -29.51 -27.83 -20.36
N LYS A 311 -30.53 -27.56 -19.54
CA LYS A 311 -31.75 -28.38 -19.46
C LYS A 311 -32.73 -28.17 -20.63
N LYS A 312 -32.54 -27.11 -21.43
CA LYS A 312 -33.38 -26.79 -22.60
C LYS A 312 -32.81 -27.30 -23.93
N LEU A 313 -31.56 -27.72 -23.95
CA LEU A 313 -30.88 -28.36 -25.09
C LEU A 313 -30.99 -29.88 -24.98
#